data_AF-A0A968GFG6-F1
#
_entry.id   AF-A0A968GFG6-F1
#
_cell.length_a   1.000
_cell.length_b   1.000
_cell.length_c   1.000
_cell.angle_alpha   90.00
_cell.angle_beta   90.00
_cell.angle_gamma   90.00
#
_symmetry.space_group_name_H-M   'P 1'
#
loop_
_entity.id
_entity.type
_entity.pdbx_description
1 polymer ?
#
loop_
_entity_poly.entity_id
_entity_poly.type
_entity_poly.pdbx_seq_one_letter_code
_entity_poly.pdbx_strand_id
1 'polypeptide(L)' 'MEDENKEALVVRSKVKSYIKEKSDGMKCSEKVIDILSDRVRELCDAAIENAKRDKRKTVQEKDF' A
#
# COMPACT_ATOMS: atom_id res chain seq x y z
N MET A 1 -1.29 -1.83 22.90
CA MET A 1 -1.47 -2.96 21.97
C MET A 1 -1.24 -2.39 20.60
N GLU A 2 -0.02 -2.49 20.09
CA GLU A 2 0.29 -2.13 18.71
C GLU A 2 0.26 -3.45 17.93
N ASP A 3 -0.69 -3.57 17.00
CA ASP A 3 -0.97 -4.76 16.22
C ASP A 3 0.29 -5.33 15.53
N GLU A 4 0.84 -6.40 16.08
CA GLU A 4 1.96 -7.17 15.50
C GLU A 4 1.56 -8.00 14.25
N ASN A 5 0.40 -7.74 13.63
CA ASN A 5 -0.12 -8.59 12.56
C ASN A 5 -0.79 -7.84 11.41
N LYS A 6 -0.28 -6.66 11.05
CA LYS A 6 -0.74 -5.93 9.86
C LYS A 6 -0.33 -6.70 8.58
N GLU A 7 -1.26 -7.45 7.99
CA GLU A 7 -1.06 -8.20 6.75
C GLU A 7 -0.59 -7.31 5.61
N ALA A 8 0.47 -7.71 4.90
CA ALA A 8 1.01 -6.94 3.79
C ALA A 8 -0.03 -6.75 2.67
N LEU A 9 -0.33 -5.49 2.33
CA LEU A 9 -1.25 -5.15 1.24
C LEU A 9 -0.58 -5.21 -0.15
N VAL A 10 0.76 -5.31 -0.18
CA VAL A 10 1.54 -5.39 -1.40
C VAL A 10 2.25 -6.73 -1.51
N VAL A 11 2.34 -7.26 -2.73
CA VAL A 11 3.02 -8.54 -2.98
C VAL A 11 4.53 -8.33 -2.93
N ARG A 12 5.16 -8.87 -1.88
CA ARG A 12 6.61 -8.78 -1.62
C ARG A 12 7.47 -9.06 -2.85
N SER A 13 7.20 -10.15 -3.58
CA SER A 13 7.99 -10.53 -4.75
C SER A 13 7.92 -9.49 -5.86
N LYS A 14 6.74 -8.92 -6.13
CA LYS A 14 6.56 -7.88 -7.15
C LYS A 14 7.34 -6.61 -6.80
N VAL A 15 7.27 -6.17 -5.55
CA VAL A 15 8.01 -4.97 -5.09
C VAL A 15 9.51 -5.18 -5.21
N LYS A 16 10.02 -6.33 -4.73
CA LYS A 16 11.45 -6.62 -4.78
C LYS A 16 11.97 -6.75 -6.21
N SER A 17 11.22 -7.41 -7.09
CA SER A 17 11.58 -7.51 -8.51
C SER A 17 11.60 -6.14 -9.17
N TYR A 18 10.56 -5.32 -8.93
CA TYR A 18 10.48 -3.96 -9.48
C TYR A 18 11.69 -3.11 -9.09
N ILE A 19 12.07 -3.10 -7.80
CA ILE A 19 13.23 -2.34 -7.33
C ILE A 19 14.51 -2.86 -7.99
N LYS A 20 14.72 -4.19 -8.00
CA LYS A 20 15.92 -4.78 -8.59
C LYS A 20 16.08 -4.45 -10.07
N GLU A 21 15.00 -4.54 -10.84
CA GLU A 21 14.95 -4.25 -12.28
C GLU A 21 15.19 -2.77 -12.61
N LYS A 22 14.78 -1.86 -11.72
CA LYS A 22 14.91 -0.40 -11.93
C LYS A 22 16.20 0.21 -11.41
N SER A 23 16.98 -0.52 -10.64
CA SER A 23 18.14 0.01 -9.90
C SER A 23 19.45 -0.73 -10.18
N ASP A 24 19.53 -1.43 -11.32
CA ASP A 24 20.68 -2.25 -11.71
C ASP A 24 21.16 -3.21 -10.60
N GLY A 25 20.20 -3.84 -9.90
CA GLY A 25 20.49 -4.92 -8.95
C GLY A 25 20.39 -4.58 -7.46
N MET A 26 19.81 -3.44 -7.06
CA MET A 26 19.59 -3.20 -5.63
C MET A 26 18.64 -4.23 -5.03
N LYS A 27 18.92 -4.58 -3.77
CA LYS A 27 18.05 -5.44 -2.95
C LYS A 27 17.18 -4.56 -2.06
N CYS A 28 15.97 -5.05 -1.79
CA CYS A 28 15.00 -4.38 -0.94
C CYS A 28 14.80 -5.19 0.36
N SER A 29 14.83 -4.50 1.50
CA SER A 29 14.66 -5.11 2.82
C SER A 29 13.19 -5.41 3.12
N GLU A 30 12.93 -6.30 4.07
CA GLU A 30 11.55 -6.70 4.39
C GLU A 30 10.73 -5.55 5.00
N LYS A 31 11.35 -4.70 5.81
CA LYS A 31 10.68 -3.54 6.42
C LYS A 31 10.10 -2.57 5.40
N VAL A 32 10.66 -2.53 4.18
CA VAL A 32 10.12 -1.69 3.10
C VAL A 32 8.74 -2.17 2.68
N ILE A 33 8.45 -3.48 2.75
CA ILE A 33 7.13 -4.03 2.43
C ILE A 33 6.09 -3.56 3.44
N ASP A 34 6.47 -3.51 4.72
CA ASP A 34 5.59 -3.04 5.79
C ASP A 34 5.28 -1.54 5.61
N ILE A 35 6.31 -0.74 5.35
CA ILE A 35 6.18 0.71 5.07
C ILE A 35 5.27 0.95 3.85
N LEU A 36 5.49 0.24 2.75
CA LEU A 36 4.65 0.38 1.56
C LEU A 36 3.21 -0.05 1.83
N SER A 37 3.00 -1.10 2.62
CA SER A 37 1.66 -1.54 3.00
C SER A 37 0.96 -0.49 3.86
N ASP A 38 1.67 0.16 4.79
CA ASP A 38 1.11 1.27 5.57
C ASP A 38 0.73 2.45 4.68
N ARG A 39 1.57 2.82 3.70
CA ARG A 39 1.23 3.87 2.72
C ARG A 39 -0.02 3.53 1.90
N VAL A 40 -0.15 2.28 1.45
CA VAL A 40 -1.34 1.83 0.73
C VAL A 40 -2.58 1.89 1.63
N ARG A 41 -2.47 1.53 2.92
CA ARG A 41 -3.58 1.67 3.89
C ARG A 41 -4.01 3.12 4.03
N GLU A 42 -3.06 4.03 4.25
CA GLU A 42 -3.35 5.47 4.38
C GLU A 42 -4.09 6.02 3.14
N LEU A 43 -3.65 5.64 1.94
CA LEU A 43 -4.30 6.04 0.69
C LEU A 43 -5.72 5.46 0.57
N CYS A 44 -5.89 4.18 0.89
CA CYS A 44 -7.21 3.53 0.87
C CYS A 44 -8.16 4.16 1.89
N ASP A 45 -7.70 4.44 3.10
CA ASP A 45 -8.51 5.05 4.16
C ASP A 45 -8.98 6.45 3.74
N ALA A 46 -8.09 7.26 3.17
CA ALA A 46 -8.44 8.57 2.62
C ALA A 46 -9.48 8.47 1.48
N ALA A 47 -9.28 7.53 0.56
CA ALA A 47 -10.21 7.30 -0.55
C ALA A 47 -11.59 6.80 -0.08
N ILE A 48 -11.63 5.96 0.96
CA ILE A 48 -12.87 5.53 1.60
C ILE A 48 -13.63 6.72 2.18
N GLU A 49 -12.95 7.63 2.89
CA GLU A 49 -13.59 8.83 3.45
C GLU A 49 -14.12 9.77 2.36
N ASN A 50 -13.40 9.92 1.25
CA ASN A 50 -13.87 10.67 0.08
C ASN A 50 -15.13 10.03 -0.53
N ALA A 51 -15.15 8.72 -0.72
CA ALA A 51 -16.32 8.00 -1.23
C ALA A 51 -17.54 8.12 -0.29
N LYS A 52 -17.32 8.01 1.02
CA LYS A 52 -18.35 8.20 2.04
C LYS A 52 -18.93 9.61 2.02
N ARG A 53 -18.10 10.64 1.88
CA ARG A 53 -18.54 12.04 1.77
C ARG A 53 -19.47 12.24 0.57
N ASP A 54 -19.20 11.54 -0.52
CA ASP A 54 -20.04 11.52 -1.72
C ASP A 54 -21.23 10.53 -1.63
N LYS A 55 -21.47 9.93 -0.46
CA LYS A 55 -22.53 8.94 -0.20
C LYS A 55 -22.47 7.69 -1.10
N ARG A 56 -21.27 7.34 -1.58
CA ARG A 56 -21.03 6.14 -2.39
C ARG A 56 -20.56 4.98 -1.52
N LYS A 57 -20.83 3.76 -2.00
CA LYS A 57 -20.33 2.49 -1.40
C LYS A 57 -19.17 1.88 -2.19
N THR A 58 -18.77 2.52 -3.27
CA THR A 58 -17.69 2.08 -4.16
C THR A 58 -16.65 3.18 -4.20
N VAL A 59 -15.42 2.85 -3.82
CA VAL A 59 -14.23 3.69 -4.03
C VAL A 59 -13.91 3.70 -5.52
N GLN A 60 -13.72 4.89 -6.09
CA GLN A 60 -13.45 5.13 -7.50
C GLN A 60 -12.11 5.85 -7.67
N GLU A 61 -11.63 5.96 -8.90
CA GLU A 61 -10.35 6.60 -9.23
C GLU A 61 -10.27 8.03 -8.72
N LYS A 62 -11.39 8.76 -8.73
CA LYS A 62 -11.50 10.14 -8.23
C LYS A 62 -11.40 10.30 -6.71
N ASP A 63 -11.41 9.20 -5.96
CA ASP A 63 -11.30 9.23 -4.50
C ASP A 63 -9.85 9.20 -4.01
N PHE A 64 -8.92 8.76 -4.87
CA PHE A 64 -7.48 8.71 -4.61
C PHE A 64 -6.80 10.02 -5.05
#